data_AF-A0A956G9H1-F1
#
_entry.id   AF-A0A956G9H1-F1
#
_cell.length_a   1.000
_cell.length_b   1.000
_cell.length_c   1.000
_cell.angle_alpha   90.00
_cell.angle_beta   90.00
_cell.angle_gamma   90.00
#
_symmetry.space_group_name_H-M   'P 1'
#
loop_
_entity.id
_entity.type
_entity.pdbx_description
1 polymer ?
#
loop_
_entity_poly.entity_id
_entity_poly.type
_entity_poly.pdbx_seq_one_letter_code
_entity_poly.pdbx_strand_id
1 'polypeptide(L)'
;MTESVDDIAIASPGRATARLRIDISRFRLPPVDSVLVIGRRAMIGPKAMAKAVEEMVPQAFELIAVDGDSPVEALLVRKVHLRRLPRERLVPIMLRHVEGLMDEQDMLHVRLEIEVSVTEQVEL
;
A
#
# COMPACT_ATOMS: atom_id res chain seq x y z
N MET A 1 -62.57 -26.73 -13.80
CA MET A 1 -63.66 -26.42 -14.74
C MET A 1 -64.43 -25.26 -14.15
N THR A 2 -64.50 -24.07 -14.73
CA THR A 2 -64.00 -23.54 -16.00
C THR A 2 -64.27 -22.03 -15.92
N GLU A 3 -63.29 -21.21 -16.33
CA GLU A 3 -63.35 -19.95 -17.11
C GLU A 3 -64.60 -19.03 -17.03
N SER A 4 -64.55 -17.72 -17.23
CA SER A 4 -63.54 -16.69 -17.57
C SER A 4 -64.35 -15.38 -17.66
N VAL A 5 -63.77 -14.21 -17.37
CA VAL A 5 -64.02 -13.01 -18.19
C VAL A 5 -62.73 -12.17 -18.21
N ASP A 6 -62.02 -12.30 -19.33
CA ASP A 6 -61.40 -11.26 -20.17
C ASP A 6 -60.49 -10.17 -19.57
N ASP A 7 -59.24 -10.23 -20.05
CA ASP A 7 -58.49 -9.16 -20.73
C ASP A 7 -58.56 -7.73 -20.19
N ILE A 8 -57.39 -7.21 -19.80
CA ILE A 8 -56.79 -6.02 -20.43
C ILE A 8 -55.28 -6.23 -20.50
N ALA A 9 -54.79 -6.42 -21.72
CA ALA A 9 -53.38 -6.27 -22.07
C ALA A 9 -53.03 -4.78 -22.10
N ILE A 10 -51.99 -4.37 -21.38
CA ILE A 10 -51.30 -3.09 -21.59
C ILE A 10 -49.85 -3.40 -21.96
N ALA A 11 -49.59 -3.47 -23.27
CA ALA A 11 -48.24 -3.45 -23.81
C ALA A 11 -47.60 -2.09 -23.53
N SER A 12 -46.45 -2.09 -22.84
CA SER A 12 -45.60 -0.90 -22.65
C SER A 12 -44.25 -1.11 -23.35
N PRO A 13 -43.65 -0.06 -23.94
CA PRO A 13 -42.49 -0.17 -24.84
C PRO A 13 -41.30 -0.83 -24.13
N GLY A 14 -40.54 -1.63 -24.90
CA GLY A 14 -39.51 -2.56 -24.43
C GLY A 14 -38.67 -2.05 -23.27
N ARG A 15 -38.92 -2.59 -22.07
CA ARG A 15 -38.17 -2.26 -20.87
C ARG A 15 -36.82 -2.98 -20.94
N ALA A 16 -35.77 -2.24 -21.32
CA ALA A 16 -34.41 -2.77 -21.20
C ALA A 16 -34.11 -3.04 -19.72
N THR A 17 -33.95 -4.31 -19.36
CA THR A 17 -33.62 -4.74 -18.00
C THR A 17 -32.10 -4.85 -17.88
N ALA A 18 -31.49 -3.86 -17.22
CA ALA A 18 -30.07 -3.88 -16.89
C ALA A 18 -29.89 -4.40 -15.45
N ARG A 19 -29.00 -5.40 -15.27
CA ARG A 19 -28.63 -5.90 -13.96
C ARG A 19 -27.31 -5.26 -13.54
N LEU A 20 -27.39 -4.29 -12.64
CA LEU A 20 -26.22 -3.63 -12.06
C LEU A 20 -25.83 -4.35 -10.76
N ARG A 21 -24.62 -4.91 -10.74
CA ARG A 21 -24.00 -5.48 -9.54
C ARG A 21 -22.82 -4.58 -9.17
N ILE A 22 -22.85 -4.04 -7.96
CA ILE A 22 -21.80 -3.17 -7.43
C ILE A 22 -21.15 -3.90 -6.25
N ASP A 23 -19.87 -4.19 -6.38
CA ASP A 23 -19.04 -4.72 -5.29
C ASP A 23 -18.24 -3.57 -4.69
N ILE A 24 -18.53 -3.23 -3.44
CA ILE A 24 -17.85 -2.15 -2.71
C ILE A 24 -16.91 -2.79 -1.70
N SER A 25 -15.62 -2.46 -1.81
CA SER A 25 -14.59 -2.85 -0.85
C SER A 25 -13.93 -1.62 -0.24
N ARG A 26 -13.20 -1.82 0.87
CA ARG A 26 -12.59 -0.74 1.63
C ARG A 26 -11.39 -0.17 0.86
N PHE A 27 -11.49 1.06 0.39
CA PHE A 27 -10.36 1.81 -0.18
C PHE A 27 -9.31 2.02 0.91
N ARG A 28 -8.08 1.53 0.71
CA ARG A 28 -6.96 1.69 1.65
C ARG A 28 -5.97 2.71 1.11
N LEU A 29 -5.91 3.87 1.77
CA LEU A 29 -4.89 4.88 1.52
C LEU A 29 -4.02 5.12 2.75
N PRO A 30 -2.71 5.34 2.54
CA PRO A 30 -1.97 5.01 1.31
C PRO A 30 -1.88 3.49 1.12
N PRO A 31 -1.57 2.98 -0.09
CA PRO A 31 -1.32 1.55 -0.32
C PRO A 31 0.02 1.05 0.28
N VAL A 32 0.72 1.92 1.03
CA VAL A 32 2.01 1.66 1.66
C VAL A 32 1.83 1.69 3.17
N ASP A 33 2.00 0.56 3.82
CA ASP A 33 1.73 0.44 5.26
C ASP A 33 2.98 0.64 6.12
N SER A 34 4.18 0.50 5.53
CA SER A 34 5.44 0.56 6.29
C SER A 34 6.63 1.14 5.52
N VAL A 35 7.15 0.46 4.48
CA VAL A 35 8.32 0.93 3.72
C VAL A 35 8.06 0.85 2.22
N LEU A 36 8.35 1.92 1.49
CA LEU A 36 8.41 1.92 0.04
C LEU A 36 9.87 2.15 -0.41
N VAL A 37 10.40 1.20 -1.18
CA VAL A 37 11.71 1.26 -1.80
C VAL A 37 11.55 1.82 -3.20
N ILE A 38 12.38 2.78 -3.57
CA ILE A 38 12.29 3.48 -4.86
C ILE A 38 13.62 3.32 -5.59
N GLY A 39 13.59 2.72 -6.78
CA GLY A 39 14.77 2.58 -7.63
C GLY A 39 15.18 3.89 -8.33
N ARG A 40 16.45 3.99 -8.74
CA ARG A 40 17.05 5.19 -9.38
C ARG A 40 16.40 5.63 -10.69
N ARG A 41 15.69 4.73 -11.36
CA ARG A 41 14.97 4.96 -12.62
C ARG A 41 13.49 4.64 -12.48
N ALA A 42 12.96 4.64 -11.26
CA ALA A 42 11.54 4.44 -11.03
C ALA A 42 10.70 5.46 -11.80
N MET A 43 9.55 5.02 -12.29
CA MET A 43 8.61 5.87 -13.07
C MET A 43 8.22 7.15 -12.31
N ILE A 44 8.15 7.08 -10.97
CA ILE A 44 7.92 8.21 -10.10
C ILE A 44 9.10 8.33 -9.14
N GLY A 45 9.89 9.40 -9.29
CA GLY A 45 11.07 9.62 -8.47
C GLY A 45 10.74 9.92 -6.99
N PRO A 46 11.74 9.84 -6.10
CA PRO A 46 11.50 9.84 -4.65
C PRO A 46 10.78 11.07 -4.11
N LYS A 47 11.11 12.27 -4.61
CA LYS A 47 10.49 13.52 -4.16
C LYS A 47 9.01 13.59 -4.53
N ALA A 48 8.66 13.14 -5.75
CA ALA A 48 7.27 13.14 -6.21
C ALA A 48 6.45 12.11 -5.43
N MET A 49 7.01 10.93 -5.17
CA MET A 49 6.35 9.91 -4.36
C MET A 49 6.19 10.35 -2.90
N ALA A 50 7.23 10.96 -2.31
CA ALA A 50 7.17 11.51 -0.96
C ALA A 50 6.05 12.55 -0.83
N LYS A 51 5.93 13.45 -1.82
CA LYS A 51 4.84 14.43 -1.87
C LYS A 51 3.47 13.76 -1.95
N ALA A 52 3.30 12.77 -2.85
CA ALA A 52 2.03 12.05 -2.97
C ALA A 52 1.62 11.37 -1.66
N VAL A 53 2.57 10.73 -0.96
CA VAL A 53 2.31 10.11 0.34
C VAL A 53 2.02 11.15 1.43
N GLU A 54 2.74 12.27 1.43
CA GLU A 54 2.53 13.37 2.39
C GLU A 54 1.12 13.98 2.26
N GLU A 55 0.58 14.13 1.04
CA GLU A 55 -0.80 14.59 0.81
C GLU A 55 -1.85 13.58 1.32
N MET A 56 -1.51 12.28 1.36
CA MET A 56 -2.41 11.23 1.84
C MET A 56 -2.36 11.04 3.37
N VAL A 57 -1.17 11.04 3.94
CA VAL A 57 -0.90 10.82 5.37
C VAL A 57 0.23 11.75 5.83
N PRO A 58 -0.13 12.99 6.20
CA PRO A 58 0.84 14.02 6.55
C PRO A 58 1.78 13.57 7.66
N GLN A 59 3.07 13.87 7.49
CA GLN A 59 4.15 13.65 8.43
C GLN A 59 4.35 12.19 8.87
N ALA A 60 3.72 11.22 8.20
CA ALA A 60 3.79 9.81 8.60
C ALA A 60 5.05 9.11 8.11
N PHE A 61 5.66 9.60 7.03
CA PHE A 61 6.83 9.00 6.39
C PHE A 61 8.04 9.94 6.43
N GLU A 62 9.21 9.34 6.39
CA GLU A 62 10.49 10.00 6.22
C GLU A 62 11.12 9.52 4.92
N LEU A 63 11.58 10.45 4.10
CA LEU A 63 12.33 10.17 2.88
C LEU A 63 13.82 10.06 3.23
N ILE A 64 14.39 8.89 2.99
CA ILE A 64 15.78 8.58 3.26
C ILE A 64 16.48 8.30 1.93
N ALA A 65 17.40 9.19 1.54
CA ALA A 65 18.24 8.96 0.35
C ALA A 65 19.24 7.84 0.62
N VAL A 66 19.53 7.07 -0.44
CA VAL A 66 20.53 6.01 -0.46
C VAL A 66 21.69 6.42 -1.37
N ASP A 67 22.86 6.56 -0.74
CA ASP A 67 24.09 6.91 -1.41
C ASP A 67 24.82 5.66 -1.92
N GLY A 68 25.70 5.83 -2.90
CA GLY A 68 26.57 4.76 -3.42
C GLY A 68 25.99 3.98 -4.60
N ASP A 69 26.69 2.90 -4.96
CA ASP A 69 26.34 2.04 -6.10
C ASP A 69 25.29 1.01 -5.66
N SER A 70 24.02 1.42 -5.75
CA SER A 70 22.85 0.63 -5.38
C SER A 70 21.75 0.90 -6.40
N PRO A 71 20.92 -0.10 -6.79
CA PRO A 71 19.75 0.16 -7.63
C PRO A 71 18.69 1.02 -6.91
N VAL A 72 18.77 1.14 -5.58
CA VAL A 72 17.89 1.95 -4.73
C VAL A 72 18.33 3.40 -4.72
N GLU A 73 17.40 4.33 -4.98
CA GLU A 73 17.62 5.77 -4.82
C GLU A 73 17.22 6.24 -3.42
N ALA A 74 16.09 5.74 -2.92
CA ALA A 74 15.55 6.17 -1.65
C ALA A 74 14.60 5.16 -1.02
N LEU A 75 14.43 5.31 0.29
CA LEU A 75 13.41 4.64 1.09
C LEU A 75 12.43 5.69 1.63
N LEU A 76 11.13 5.45 1.45
CA LEU A 76 10.09 6.11 2.23
C LEU A 76 9.72 5.19 3.38
N VAL A 77 10.11 5.56 4.60
CA VAL A 77 9.91 4.73 5.80
C VAL A 77 8.91 5.41 6.72
N ARG A 78 7.90 4.66 7.17
CA ARG A 78 6.95 5.18 8.16
C ARG A 78 7.68 5.46 9.47
N LYS A 79 7.56 6.70 9.98
CA LYS A 79 8.32 7.19 11.16
C LYS A 79 8.13 6.33 12.41
N VAL A 80 7.01 5.62 12.55
CA VAL A 80 6.78 4.70 13.67
C VAL A 80 7.81 3.57 13.74
N HIS A 81 8.33 3.11 12.60
CA HIS A 81 9.38 2.10 12.57
C HIS A 81 10.72 2.71 12.98
N LEU A 82 11.02 3.94 12.53
CA LEU A 82 12.24 4.66 12.89
C LEU A 82 12.33 4.97 14.38
N ARG A 83 11.19 5.15 15.06
CA ARG A 83 11.14 5.27 16.53
C ARG A 83 11.50 3.99 17.28
N ARG A 84 11.30 2.81 16.66
CA ARG A 84 11.60 1.50 17.26
C ARG A 84 12.98 0.98 16.86
N LEU A 85 13.36 1.20 15.61
CA LEU A 85 14.63 0.80 15.04
C LEU A 85 15.22 2.01 14.28
N PRO A 86 16.28 2.65 14.81
CA PRO A 86 16.87 3.83 14.20
C PRO A 86 17.29 3.63 12.75
N ARG A 87 17.31 4.71 11.99
CA ARG A 87 17.65 4.74 10.55
C ARG A 87 18.95 3.99 10.26
N GLU A 88 19.96 4.21 11.08
CA GLU A 88 21.32 3.68 10.92
C GLU A 88 21.36 2.15 11.00
N ARG A 89 20.35 1.55 11.65
CA ARG A 89 20.18 0.10 11.73
C ARG A 89 19.19 -0.43 10.69
N LEU A 90 18.08 0.28 10.49
CA LEU A 90 17.02 -0.18 9.59
C LEU A 90 17.47 -0.16 8.13
N VAL A 91 18.10 0.92 7.66
CA VAL A 91 18.46 1.09 6.25
C VAL A 91 19.41 0.00 5.76
N PRO A 92 20.51 -0.35 6.45
CA PRO A 92 21.39 -1.43 6.00
C PRO A 92 20.73 -2.81 5.99
N ILE A 93 19.76 -3.06 6.89
CA ILE A 93 18.97 -4.29 6.89
C ILE A 93 18.10 -4.35 5.64
N MET A 94 17.40 -3.26 5.33
CA MET A 94 16.54 -3.16 4.15
C MET A 94 17.34 -3.39 2.86
N LEU A 95 18.43 -2.65 2.67
CA LEU A 95 19.25 -2.71 1.45
C LEU A 95 19.77 -4.13 1.18
N ARG A 96 20.29 -4.80 2.20
CA ARG A 96 20.78 -6.19 2.12
C ARG A 96 19.76 -7.16 1.51
N HIS A 97 18.47 -6.94 1.73
CA HIS A 97 17.43 -7.83 1.25
C HIS A 97 16.82 -7.38 -0.09
N VAL A 98 16.76 -6.08 -0.37
CA VAL A 98 16.02 -5.56 -1.54
C VAL A 98 16.91 -5.36 -2.77
N GLU A 99 18.21 -5.09 -2.60
CA GLU A 99 19.10 -4.79 -3.73
C GLU A 99 19.22 -5.94 -4.73
N GLY A 100 19.18 -7.20 -4.26
CA GLY A 100 19.21 -8.37 -5.14
C GLY A 100 17.85 -8.79 -5.71
N LEU A 101 16.77 -8.08 -5.33
CA LEU A 101 15.39 -8.42 -5.70
C LEU A 101 14.74 -7.39 -6.62
N MET A 102 15.45 -6.32 -6.98
CA MET A 102 14.91 -5.20 -7.76
C MET A 102 15.87 -4.69 -8.81
N ASP A 103 15.31 -4.18 -9.89
CA ASP A 103 16.01 -3.37 -10.89
C ASP A 103 15.86 -1.87 -10.56
N GLU A 104 16.68 -1.02 -11.20
CA GLU A 104 16.61 0.44 -11.00
C GLU A 104 15.24 1.05 -11.33
N GLN A 105 14.41 0.39 -12.14
CA GLN A 105 13.08 0.88 -12.54
C GLN A 105 11.97 0.55 -11.53
N ASP A 106 12.26 -0.30 -10.55
CA ASP A 106 11.26 -0.85 -9.65
C ASP A 106 10.89 0.09 -8.50
N MET A 107 9.69 -0.16 -7.98
CA MET A 107 9.23 0.36 -6.69
C MET A 107 8.69 -0.81 -5.88
N LEU A 108 9.33 -1.12 -4.74
CA LEU A 108 8.92 -2.24 -3.90
C LEU A 108 8.19 -1.74 -2.65
N HIS A 109 6.98 -2.23 -2.44
CA HIS A 109 6.33 -2.12 -1.13
C HIS A 109 6.84 -3.26 -0.23
N VAL A 110 7.55 -2.89 0.84
CA VAL A 110 8.01 -3.84 1.85
C VAL A 110 7.16 -3.68 3.09
N ARG A 111 6.62 -4.80 3.59
CA ARG A 111 5.95 -4.86 4.88
C ARG A 111 6.96 -5.09 6.00
N LEU A 112 7.07 -4.17 6.94
CA LEU A 112 7.92 -4.26 8.11
C LEU A 112 7.09 -4.42 9.39
N GLU A 113 7.27 -5.55 10.07
CA GLU A 113 6.68 -5.85 11.36
C GLU A 113 7.80 -5.99 12.40
N ILE A 114 7.69 -5.26 13.52
CA ILE A 114 8.68 -5.27 14.61
C ILE A 114 7.97 -5.74 15.88
N GLU A 115 8.28 -6.97 16.28
CA GLU A 115 7.82 -7.59 17.52
C GLU A 115 8.95 -7.60 18.55
N VAL A 116 8.63 -7.24 19.80
CA VAL A 116 9.58 -7.24 20.92
C VAL A 116 9.00 -8.12 22.02
N SER A 117 9.72 -9.17 22.38
CA SER A 117 9.37 -10.06 23.50
C SER A 117 10.37 -9.88 24.63
N VAL A 118 9.87 -9.76 25.85
CA VAL A 118 10.67 -9.66 27.07
C VAL A 118 10.25 -10.81 27.97
N THR A 119 11.22 -11.59 28.43
CA THR A 119 11.02 -12.65 29.43
C THR A 119 11.90 -12.31 30.62
N GLU A 120 11.29 -12.15 31.78
CA GLU A 120 11.99 -11.87 33.04
C GLU A 120 11.74 -13.00 34.01
N GLN A 121 12.81 -13.53 34.60
CA GLN A 121 12.73 -14.43 35.74
C GLN A 121 13.00 -13.61 37.00
N VAL A 122 12.08 -13.69 37.96
CA VAL A 122 12.15 -12.98 39.24
C VAL A 122 12.19 -14.01 40.37
N GLU A 123 13.12 -13.84 41.30
CA GLU A 123 13.14 -14.58 42.57
C GLU A 123 12.06 -14.00 43.50
N LEU A 124 11.27 -14.89 44.12
CA LEU A 124 10.26 -14.56 45.12
C LEU A 124 10.80 -14.77 46.54
#